data_AF-A0A1G4QWC2-F1
#
_entry.id   AF-A0A1G4QWC2-F1
#
_cell.length_a   1.000
_cell.length_b   1.000
_cell.length_c   1.000
_cell.angle_alpha   90.00
_cell.angle_beta   90.00
_cell.angle_gamma   90.00
#
_symmetry.space_group_name_H-M   'P 1'
#
loop_
_entity.id
_entity.type
_entity.pdbx_description
1 polymer ?
#
loop_
_entity_poly.entity_id
_entity_poly.type
_entity_poly.pdbx_seq_one_letter_code
_entity_poly.pdbx_strand_id
1 'polypeptide(L)' 'MLEEYDIEQLNPRKNPYAKELKKQITIKVSPMVIDYFKEEAGRTGIPYQTLINLYLVDCVKNNKKLDMKWLSDAG' A
#
# COMPACT_ATOMS: atom_id res chain seq x y z
N MET A 1 1.84 -8.53 -26.49
CA MET A 1 1.09 -8.81 -25.24
C MET A 1 0.64 -10.26 -25.33
N LEU A 2 0.76 -11.05 -24.26
CA LEU A 2 0.29 -12.44 -24.24
C LEU A 2 -1.24 -12.43 -24.44
N GLU A 3 -1.71 -13.20 -25.41
CA GLU A 3 -3.11 -13.21 -25.90
C GLU A 3 -4.12 -13.73 -24.87
N GLU A 4 -3.65 -14.32 -23.77
CA GLU A 4 -4.47 -14.88 -22.71
C GLU A 4 -4.69 -13.91 -21.54
N TYR A 5 -5.16 -12.70 -21.79
CA TYR A 5 -5.76 -11.87 -20.74
C TYR A 5 -6.78 -10.96 -21.39
N ASP A 6 -7.97 -11.49 -21.64
CA ASP A 6 -9.13 -10.70 -22.05
C ASP A 6 -9.66 -9.94 -20.82
N ILE A 7 -8.94 -8.87 -20.47
CA ILE A 7 -9.15 -8.02 -19.30
C ILE A 7 -10.56 -7.40 -19.26
N GLU A 8 -11.23 -7.32 -20.41
CA GLU A 8 -12.59 -6.79 -20.55
C GLU A 8 -13.64 -7.77 -20.02
N GLN A 9 -13.37 -9.08 -20.04
CA GLN A 9 -14.29 -10.12 -19.53
C GLN A 9 -14.22 -10.29 -17.99
N LEU A 10 -13.22 -9.70 -17.32
CA LEU A 10 -12.98 -9.87 -15.89
C LEU A 10 -13.82 -8.96 -14.98
N ASN A 11 -14.78 -8.23 -15.53
CA ASN A 11 -15.68 -7.34 -14.78
C ASN A 11 -14.90 -6.42 -13.81
N PRO A 12 -13.94 -5.62 -14.33
CA PRO A 12 -12.97 -4.91 -13.51
C PRO A 12 -13.69 -3.95 -12.56
N ARG A 13 -13.72 -4.29 -11.28
CA ARG A 13 -14.21 -3.40 -10.24
C ARG A 13 -13.35 -2.14 -10.27
N LYS A 14 -13.98 -0.99 -10.56
CA LYS A 14 -13.33 0.32 -10.45
C LYS A 14 -12.67 0.41 -9.09
N ASN A 15 -11.34 0.48 -9.09
CA ASN A 15 -10.59 0.74 -7.87
C ASN A 15 -11.10 2.09 -7.31
N PRO A 16 -11.74 2.11 -6.12
CA PRO A 16 -12.31 3.35 -5.56
C PRO A 16 -11.26 4.43 -5.31
N TYR A 17 -9.98 4.05 -5.29
CA TYR A 17 -8.82 4.95 -5.17
C TYR A 17 -8.35 5.53 -6.53
N ALA A 18 -8.98 5.19 -7.65
CA ALA A 18 -8.64 5.75 -8.96
C ALA A 18 -9.05 7.22 -9.14
N LYS A 19 -9.96 7.72 -8.28
CA LYS A 19 -10.52 9.08 -8.38
C LYS A 19 -9.65 10.17 -7.77
N GLU A 20 -8.69 9.82 -6.92
CA GLU A 20 -7.75 10.81 -6.38
C GLU A 20 -6.57 10.91 -7.33
N LEU A 21 -6.39 12.11 -7.90
CA LEU A 21 -5.26 12.42 -8.78
C LEU A 21 -3.97 12.04 -8.03
N LYS A 22 -3.31 10.95 -8.44
CA LYS A 22 -2.12 10.46 -7.74
C LYS A 22 -1.04 11.54 -7.78
N LYS A 23 -0.76 12.15 -6.63
CA LYS A 23 0.40 13.02 -6.48
C LYS A 23 1.62 12.13 -6.32
N GLN A 24 2.56 12.21 -7.26
CA GLN A 24 3.84 11.52 -7.11
C GLN A 24 4.63 12.19 -5.99
N ILE A 25 5.05 11.40 -5.01
CA ILE A 25 5.89 11.82 -3.89
C ILE A 25 7.03 10.83 -3.69
N THR A 26 8.15 11.31 -3.14
CA THR A 26 9.25 10.46 -2.69
C THR A 26 9.20 10.37 -1.17
N ILE A 27 9.16 9.15 -0.62
CA ILE A 27 9.16 8.92 0.83
C ILE A 27 10.34 7.98 1.15
N LYS A 28 11.02 8.23 2.26
CA LYS A 28 12.03 7.28 2.77
C LYS A 28 11.31 6.16 3.52
N VAL A 29 11.60 4.92 3.15
CA VAL A 29 11.01 3.72 3.76
C VAL A 29 12.14 2.79 4.15
N SER A 30 12.06 2.18 5.34
CA SER A 30 13.01 1.17 5.78
C SER A 30 12.95 -0.07 4.86
N PRO A 31 14.08 -0.73 4.56
CA PRO A 31 14.09 -1.98 3.80
C PRO A 31 13.12 -3.03 4.34
N MET A 32 13.04 -3.18 5.68
CA MET A 32 12.14 -4.14 6.34
C MET A 32 10.66 -3.91 5.99
N VAL A 33 10.24 -2.64 5.87
CA VAL A 33 8.86 -2.31 5.49
C VAL A 33 8.61 -2.67 4.03
N ILE A 34 9.58 -2.44 3.15
CA ILE A 34 9.47 -2.82 1.73
C ILE A 34 9.35 -4.34 1.58
N ASP A 35 10.16 -5.10 2.30
CA ASP A 35 10.16 -6.56 2.21
C ASP A 35 8.83 -7.15 2.72
N TYR A 36 8.33 -6.66 3.85
CA TYR A 36 7.01 -7.03 4.37
C TYR A 36 5.91 -6.83 3.32
N PHE A 37 5.84 -5.66 2.68
CA PHE A 37 4.80 -5.38 1.71
C PHE A 37 4.99 -6.11 0.37
N LYS A 38 6.21 -6.53 0.01
CA LYS A 38 6.45 -7.41 -1.15
C LYS A 38 5.89 -8.82 -0.90
N GLU A 39 6.07 -9.36 0.30
CA GLU A 39 5.46 -10.64 0.68
C GLU A 39 3.92 -10.56 0.65
N GLU A 40 3.36 -9.50 1.22
CA GLU A 40 1.91 -9.26 1.20
C GLU A 40 1.36 -9.07 -0.22
N ALA A 41 2.14 -8.46 -1.12
CA ALA A 41 1.79 -8.36 -2.53
C ALA A 41 1.71 -9.75 -3.19
N GLY A 42 2.62 -10.66 -2.85
CA GLY A 42 2.59 -12.05 -3.31
C GLY A 42 1.34 -12.80 -2.84
N ARG A 43 0.87 -12.53 -1.61
CA ARG A 43 -0.33 -13.17 -1.03
C ARG A 43 -1.64 -12.60 -1.57
N THR A 44 -1.70 -11.29 -1.80
CA THR A 44 -2.94 -10.58 -2.15
C THR A 44 -3.11 -10.31 -3.65
N GLY A 45 -2.03 -10.38 -4.42
CA GLY A 45 -2.00 -9.94 -5.82
C GLY A 45 -2.03 -8.42 -6.00
N ILE A 46 -2.00 -7.64 -4.92
CA ILE A 46 -2.02 -6.17 -4.96
C ILE A 46 -0.58 -5.65 -4.93
N PRO A 47 -0.16 -4.71 -5.80
CA PRO A 47 1.20 -4.18 -5.79
C PRO A 47 1.59 -3.60 -4.42
N TYR A 48 2.84 -3.85 -3.98
CA TYR A 48 3.31 -3.45 -2.65
C TYR A 48 3.19 -1.94 -2.40
N GLN A 49 3.40 -1.08 -3.41
CA GLN A 49 3.21 0.37 -3.26
C GLN A 49 1.74 0.72 -2.99
N THR A 50 0.81 -0.02 -3.60
CA THR A 50 -0.63 0.15 -3.36
C THR A 50 -0.99 -0.30 -1.95
N LEU A 51 -0.46 -1.44 -1.49
CA LEU A 51 -0.66 -1.90 -0.11
C LEU A 51 -0.13 -0.90 0.91
N ILE A 52 1.08 -0.35 0.73
CA ILE A 52 1.61 0.70 1.60
C ILE A 52 0.62 1.85 1.71
N ASN A 53 0.13 2.36 0.57
CA ASN A 53 -0.84 3.46 0.56
C ASN A 53 -2.15 3.08 1.25
N LEU A 54 -2.69 1.88 1.00
CA LEU A 54 -3.92 1.41 1.64
C LEU A 54 -3.80 1.35 3.16
N TYR A 55 -2.66 0.87 3.67
CA TYR A 55 -2.39 0.84 5.10
C TYR A 55 -2.26 2.25 5.68
N LEU A 56 -1.62 3.18 4.97
CA LEU A 56 -1.56 4.59 5.41
C LEU A 56 -2.95 5.23 5.43
N VAL A 57 -3.81 4.95 4.45
CA VAL A 57 -5.21 5.40 4.44
C VAL A 57 -5.98 4.80 5.63
N ASP A 58 -5.77 3.53 5.94
CA ASP A 58 -6.38 2.88 7.11
C ASP A 58 -5.91 3.52 8.42
N CYS A 59 -4.63 3.90 8.53
CA CYS A 59 -4.12 4.65 9.68
C CYS A 59 -4.86 5.99 9.86
N VAL A 60 -5.09 6.73 8.77
CA VAL A 60 -5.84 8.00 8.81
C VAL A 60 -7.29 7.76 9.20
N LYS A 61 -7.97 6.80 8.57
CA LYS A 61 -9.40 6.49 8.84
C LYS A 61 -9.65 6.09 10.29
N ASN A 62 -8.73 5.31 10.87
CA ASN A 62 -8.85 4.83 12.25
C ASN A 62 -8.15 5.73 13.26
N ASN A 63 -7.66 6.91 12.86
CA ASN A 63 -6.91 7.83 13.72
C ASN A 63 -5.77 7.14 14.50
N LYS A 64 -5.08 6.17 13.88
CA LYS A 64 -3.96 5.46 14.50
C LYS A 64 -2.87 6.47 14.87
N LYS A 65 -2.42 6.43 16.12
CA LYS A 65 -1.32 7.24 16.63
C LYS A 65 -0.11 6.33 16.84
N LEU A 66 1.07 6.84 16.49
CA LEU A 66 2.31 6.14 16.78
C LEU A 66 2.51 6.11 18.30
N ASP A 67 2.76 4.92 18.86
CA ASP A 67 3.21 4.81 20.23
C ASP A 67 4.67 5.29 20.30
N MET A 68 4.91 6.34 21.08
CA MET A 68 6.21 7.00 21.18
C MET A 68 7.10 6.42 22.30
N LYS A 69 6.69 5.32 22.95
CA LYS A 69 7.46 4.68 24.04
C LYS A 69 8.90 4.31 23.66
N TRP A 70 9.19 4.02 22.39
CA TRP A 70 10.55 3.72 21.96
C TRP A 70 11.47 4.96 21.88
N LEU A 71 10.94 6.19 22.00
CA LEU A 71 11.76 7.40 22.16
C LEU A 71 12.20 7.63 23.61
N SER A 72 11.51 7.05 24.61
CA SER A 72 11.93 7.20 26.01
C SER A 72 13.06 6.25 26.41
N ASP A 73 13.31 5.19 25.63
CA ASP A 73 14.37 4.21 25.91
C ASP A 73 15.73 4.60 25.27
N ALA A 74 15.79 5.73 24.57
CA ALA A 74 17.00 6.27 23.94
C ALA A 74 17.70 7.36 24.79
N GLY A 75 17.49 7.34 26.12
CA GLY A 75 18.11 8.23 27.10
C GLY A 75 19.46 7.72 27.61
#